data_AF-A0A7C9G4I6-F1
#
_entry.id   AF-A0A7C9G4I6-F1
#
_cell.length_a   1.000
_cell.length_b   1.000
_cell.length_c   1.000
_cell.angle_alpha   90.00
_cell.angle_beta   90.00
_cell.angle_gamma   90.00
#
_symmetry.space_group_name_H-M   'P 1'
#
loop_
_entity.id
_entity.type
_entity.pdbx_description
1 polymer ?
#
loop_
_entity_poly.entity_id
_entity_poly.type
_entity_poly.pdbx_seq_one_letter_code
_entity_poly.pdbx_strand_id
1 'polypeptide(L)'
;MRLLSVAFSILLLVACSSQPTWDGMSESEIASWKEIGVNVEQVQTYVRAGMSQPQVKEFIDQNFTDPNQITAWAQAFTAVDARGWIDSGFDLSSATAWAAKKFTHQEASAWKSADFDLDGAVDNRNKGLTPVK
;
A
#
# COMPACT_ATOMS: atom_id res chain seq x y z
N MET A 1 -26.27 45.35 42.18
CA MET A 1 -25.27 45.28 41.08
C MET A 1 -25.11 43.80 40.73
N ARG A 2 -25.85 43.29 39.74
CA ARG A 2 -25.40 43.03 38.36
C ARG A 2 -23.97 42.44 38.27
N LEU A 3 -23.95 41.12 38.08
CA LEU A 3 -23.23 40.34 37.06
C LEU A 3 -21.74 40.63 36.78
N LEU A 4 -20.93 39.57 36.91
CA LEU A 4 -19.88 39.08 35.98
C LEU A 4 -19.38 37.74 36.58
N SER A 5 -19.79 36.58 36.04
CA SER A 5 -19.08 35.80 34.99
C SER A 5 -17.59 35.61 35.36
N VAL A 6 -17.07 34.40 35.55
CA VAL A 6 -16.74 33.44 34.48
C VAL A 6 -16.75 32.02 35.06
N ALA A 7 -17.64 31.15 34.56
CA ALA A 7 -17.51 29.71 34.73
C ALA A 7 -16.54 29.19 33.67
N PHE A 8 -15.34 28.81 34.11
CA PHE A 8 -14.30 28.21 33.28
C PHE A 8 -14.68 26.76 32.99
N SER A 9 -14.92 26.50 31.70
CA SER A 9 -14.49 25.32 30.94
C SER A 9 -14.58 23.95 31.61
N ILE A 10 -15.36 23.06 31.01
CA ILE A 10 -14.86 21.86 30.32
C ILE A 10 -15.95 21.46 29.32
N LEU A 11 -15.76 21.82 28.05
CA LEU A 11 -16.47 21.19 26.95
C LEU A 11 -15.83 19.80 26.81
N LEU A 12 -16.53 18.76 27.28
CA LEU A 12 -16.21 17.39 26.91
C LEU A 12 -16.52 17.23 25.42
N LEU A 13 -15.57 17.61 24.57
CA LEU A 13 -15.55 17.15 23.18
C LEU A 13 -15.37 15.64 23.27
N VAL A 14 -16.49 14.92 23.22
CA VAL A 14 -16.52 13.48 22.97
C VAL A 14 -15.96 13.32 21.56
N ALA A 15 -14.63 13.21 21.49
CA ALA A 15 -13.97 12.69 20.31
C ALA A 15 -14.48 11.25 20.18
N CYS A 16 -15.43 11.03 19.26
CA CYS A 16 -15.70 9.70 18.74
C CYS A 16 -14.42 9.25 18.01
N SER A 17 -13.40 8.81 18.76
CA SER A 17 -12.33 8.02 18.18
C SER A 17 -12.97 6.68 17.88
N SER A 18 -13.37 6.46 16.63
CA SER A 18 -13.81 5.14 16.17
C SER A 18 -12.65 4.19 16.38
N GLN A 19 -12.69 3.44 17.49
CA GLN A 19 -11.70 2.41 17.74
C GLN A 19 -11.77 1.39 16.61
N PRO A 20 -10.63 0.85 16.15
CA PRO A 20 -10.63 -0.25 15.21
C PRO A 20 -11.52 -1.38 15.73
N THR A 21 -12.34 -1.93 14.86
CA THR A 21 -13.39 -2.88 15.24
C THR A 21 -13.61 -3.96 14.17
N TRP A 22 -14.09 -5.13 14.61
CA TRP A 22 -14.60 -6.21 13.77
C TRP A 22 -16.09 -6.04 13.43
N ASP A 23 -16.66 -4.85 13.65
CA ASP A 23 -18.08 -4.56 13.42
C ASP A 23 -18.53 -5.02 12.03
N GLY A 24 -19.65 -5.74 12.00
CA GLY A 24 -20.26 -6.25 10.78
C GLY A 24 -19.67 -7.56 10.24
N MET A 25 -18.67 -8.15 10.92
CA MET A 25 -18.02 -9.39 10.49
C MET A 25 -18.53 -10.60 11.28
N SER A 26 -18.67 -11.74 10.61
CA SER A 26 -19.03 -13.00 11.27
C SER A 26 -17.86 -13.59 12.06
N GLU A 27 -18.12 -14.43 13.06
CA GLU A 27 -17.04 -15.12 13.81
C GLU A 27 -16.10 -15.91 12.90
N SER A 28 -16.64 -16.59 11.89
CA SER A 28 -15.85 -17.33 10.90
C SER A 28 -14.96 -16.42 10.05
N GLU A 29 -15.46 -15.24 9.68
CA GLU A 29 -14.69 -14.26 8.91
C GLU A 29 -13.58 -13.64 9.76
N ILE A 30 -13.86 -13.33 11.02
CA ILE A 30 -12.87 -12.86 11.98
C ILE A 30 -11.78 -13.92 12.18
N ALA A 31 -12.15 -15.19 12.29
CA ALA A 31 -11.20 -16.29 12.45
C ALA A 31 -10.26 -16.41 11.24
N SER A 32 -10.79 -16.32 10.01
CA SER A 32 -9.94 -16.43 8.81
C SER A 32 -9.01 -15.24 8.61
N TRP A 33 -9.43 -14.01 8.98
CA TRP A 33 -8.52 -12.86 9.02
C TRP A 33 -7.40 -13.04 10.05
N LYS A 34 -7.73 -13.53 11.26
CA LYS A 34 -6.72 -13.79 12.30
C LYS A 34 -5.74 -14.91 11.91
N GLU A 35 -6.22 -15.93 11.20
CA GLU A 35 -5.39 -17.05 10.72
C GLU A 35 -4.26 -16.57 9.80
N ILE A 36 -4.52 -15.55 8.98
CA ILE A 36 -3.50 -14.93 8.12
C ILE A 36 -2.71 -13.80 8.81
N GLY A 37 -2.86 -13.65 10.12
CA GLY A 37 -2.12 -12.67 10.92
C GLY A 37 -2.67 -11.24 10.88
N VAL A 38 -3.86 -11.03 10.30
CA VAL A 38 -4.52 -9.71 10.28
C VAL A 38 -5.21 -9.45 11.62
N ASN A 39 -4.92 -8.29 12.21
CA ASN A 39 -5.53 -7.85 13.47
C ASN A 39 -6.60 -6.76 13.26
N VAL A 40 -7.24 -6.34 14.36
CA VAL A 40 -8.36 -5.39 14.36
C VAL A 40 -7.98 -3.99 13.86
N GLU A 41 -6.72 -3.57 14.04
CA GLU A 41 -6.18 -2.29 13.55
C GLU A 41 -6.11 -2.27 12.02
N GLN A 42 -5.94 -3.45 11.40
CA GLN A 42 -5.66 -3.58 9.98
C GLN A 42 -6.91 -3.93 9.16
N VAL A 43 -7.79 -4.78 9.69
CA VAL A 43 -8.86 -5.44 8.91
C VAL A 43 -9.76 -4.46 8.16
N GLN A 44 -10.17 -3.37 8.82
CA GLN A 44 -11.08 -2.40 8.23
C GLN A 44 -10.46 -1.65 7.04
N THR A 45 -9.13 -1.54 6.99
CA THR A 45 -8.42 -0.97 5.85
C THR A 45 -8.56 -1.86 4.62
N TYR A 46 -8.40 -3.18 4.78
CA TYR A 46 -8.56 -4.14 3.69
C TYR A 46 -10.02 -4.26 3.22
N VAL A 47 -10.96 -4.34 4.16
CA VAL A 47 -12.40 -4.45 3.85
C VAL A 47 -12.89 -3.21 3.10
N ARG A 48 -12.51 -2.00 3.53
CA ARG A 48 -12.87 -0.76 2.82
C ARG A 48 -12.22 -0.64 1.45
N ALA A 49 -11.03 -1.20 1.27
CA ALA A 49 -10.37 -1.29 -0.01
C ALA A 49 -10.93 -2.41 -0.92
N GLY A 50 -11.92 -3.19 -0.43
CA GLY A 50 -12.52 -4.30 -1.16
C GLY A 50 -11.57 -5.49 -1.37
N MET A 51 -10.52 -5.61 -0.55
CA MET A 51 -9.54 -6.68 -0.69
C MET A 51 -10.07 -8.00 -0.11
N SER A 52 -9.76 -9.10 -0.81
CA SER A 52 -10.08 -10.44 -0.33
C SER A 52 -8.99 -10.98 0.61
N GLN A 53 -9.35 -11.91 1.49
CA GLN A 53 -8.40 -12.58 2.39
C GLN A 53 -7.25 -13.27 1.65
N PRO A 54 -7.47 -14.04 0.56
CA PRO A 54 -6.37 -14.62 -0.21
C PRO A 54 -5.42 -13.56 -0.77
N GLN A 55 -5.96 -12.46 -1.30
CA GLN A 55 -5.15 -11.37 -1.83
C GLN A 55 -4.28 -10.73 -0.74
N VAL A 56 -4.84 -10.42 0.43
CA VAL A 56 -4.05 -9.86 1.55
C VAL A 56 -2.99 -10.86 2.02
N LYS A 57 -3.34 -12.14 2.08
CA LYS A 57 -2.41 -13.21 2.47
C LYS A 57 -1.21 -13.27 1.51
N GLU A 58 -1.42 -13.16 0.21
CA GLU A 58 -0.31 -13.13 -0.76
C GLU A 58 0.68 -12.00 -0.46
N PHE A 59 0.19 -10.81 -0.10
CA PHE A 59 1.06 -9.70 0.29
C PHE A 59 1.78 -9.96 1.63
N ILE A 60 1.10 -10.53 2.62
CA ILE A 60 1.71 -10.90 3.90
C ILE A 60 2.80 -11.97 3.69
N ASP A 61 2.57 -12.95 2.82
CA ASP A 61 3.55 -13.99 2.46
C ASP A 61 4.78 -13.38 1.75
N GLN A 62 4.63 -12.22 1.11
CA GLN A 62 5.73 -11.42 0.59
C GLN A 62 6.32 -10.44 1.63
N ASN A 63 6.07 -10.64 2.93
CA ASN A 63 6.55 -9.82 4.06
C ASN A 63 6.08 -8.36 4.06
N PHE A 64 4.92 -8.04 3.46
CA PHE A 64 4.31 -6.73 3.67
C PHE A 64 3.58 -6.70 5.02
N THR A 65 3.76 -5.62 5.79
CA THR A 65 3.15 -5.47 7.12
C THR A 65 2.28 -4.23 7.27
N ASP A 66 2.48 -3.20 6.42
CA ASP A 66 1.69 -1.96 6.45
C ASP A 66 0.42 -2.10 5.59
N PRO A 67 -0.80 -2.01 6.18
CA PRO A 67 -2.05 -2.09 5.44
C PRO A 67 -2.20 -1.02 4.35
N ASN A 68 -1.68 0.18 4.56
CA ASN A 68 -1.76 1.24 3.56
C ASN A 68 -0.84 0.95 2.37
N GLN A 69 0.35 0.41 2.62
CA GLN A 69 1.23 -0.06 1.56
C GLN A 69 0.59 -1.21 0.77
N ILE A 70 0.04 -2.21 1.46
CA ILE A 70 -0.62 -3.36 0.81
C ILE A 70 -1.79 -2.89 -0.07
N THR A 71 -2.70 -2.08 0.48
CA THR A 71 -3.87 -1.60 -0.27
C THR A 71 -3.46 -0.74 -1.46
N ALA A 72 -2.43 0.10 -1.35
CA ALA A 72 -1.94 0.92 -2.44
C ALA A 72 -1.29 0.10 -3.57
N TRP A 73 -0.40 -0.83 -3.24
CA TRP A 73 0.30 -1.65 -4.25
C TRP A 73 -0.61 -2.68 -4.91
N ALA A 74 -1.58 -3.23 -4.18
CA ALA A 74 -2.56 -4.18 -4.70
C ALA A 74 -3.48 -3.62 -5.80
N GLN A 75 -3.59 -2.29 -5.93
CA GLN A 75 -4.35 -1.68 -7.03
C GLN A 75 -3.65 -1.81 -8.39
N ALA A 76 -2.33 -2.00 -8.40
CA ALA A 76 -1.54 -1.95 -9.62
C ALA A 76 -0.77 -3.25 -9.90
N PHE A 77 -0.46 -4.03 -8.86
CA PHE A 77 0.49 -5.14 -8.95
C PHE A 77 0.02 -6.35 -8.16
N THR A 78 0.46 -7.53 -8.59
CA THR A 78 0.44 -8.73 -7.75
C THR A 78 1.40 -8.54 -6.56
N ALA A 79 1.24 -9.33 -5.49
CA ALA A 79 2.14 -9.27 -4.35
C ALA A 79 3.62 -9.48 -4.74
N VAL A 80 3.88 -10.42 -5.65
CA VAL A 80 5.22 -10.76 -6.14
C VAL A 80 5.80 -9.60 -6.96
N ASP A 81 5.02 -9.04 -7.89
CA ASP A 81 5.49 -7.89 -8.69
C ASP A 81 5.74 -6.68 -7.81
N ALA A 82 4.84 -6.39 -6.87
CA ALA A 82 4.99 -5.29 -5.91
C ALA A 82 6.28 -5.42 -5.10
N ARG A 83 6.56 -6.64 -4.59
CA ARG A 83 7.82 -6.94 -3.90
C ARG A 83 9.02 -6.71 -4.82
N GLY A 84 8.97 -7.22 -6.05
CA GLY A 84 10.02 -7.03 -7.06
C GLY A 84 10.34 -5.56 -7.35
N TRP A 85 9.32 -4.71 -7.49
CA TRP A 85 9.48 -3.26 -7.69
C TRP A 85 10.08 -2.56 -6.46
N ILE A 86 9.58 -2.86 -5.26
CA ILE A 86 10.09 -2.28 -4.01
C ILE A 86 11.55 -2.66 -3.79
N ASP A 87 11.89 -3.95 -3.96
CA ASP A 87 13.25 -4.47 -3.79
C ASP A 87 14.21 -3.89 -4.86
N SER A 88 13.67 -3.51 -6.01
CA SER A 88 14.40 -2.80 -7.07
C SER A 88 14.54 -1.29 -6.81
N GLY A 89 14.04 -0.78 -5.69
CA GLY A 89 14.17 0.62 -5.28
C GLY A 89 13.20 1.57 -6.01
N PHE A 90 12.02 1.07 -6.41
CA PHE A 90 10.95 1.89 -6.99
C PHE A 90 9.84 2.15 -5.97
N ASP A 91 9.38 3.39 -5.93
CA ASP A 91 8.09 3.71 -5.33
C ASP A 91 6.93 3.34 -6.26
N LEU A 92 5.70 3.39 -5.76
CA LEU A 92 4.51 2.99 -6.50
C LEU A 92 4.31 3.82 -7.79
N SER A 93 4.56 5.13 -7.72
CA SER A 93 4.40 6.03 -8.88
C SER A 93 5.40 5.70 -9.99
N SER A 94 6.65 5.44 -9.63
CA SER A 94 7.69 5.10 -10.57
C SER A 94 7.44 3.69 -11.12
N ALA A 95 7.17 2.71 -10.27
CA ALA A 95 6.86 1.34 -10.70
C ALA A 95 5.70 1.30 -11.70
N THR A 96 4.61 2.02 -11.43
CA THR A 96 3.46 2.10 -12.36
C THR A 96 3.82 2.77 -13.69
N ALA A 97 4.62 3.84 -13.68
CA ALA A 97 5.08 4.49 -14.91
C ALA A 97 5.95 3.56 -15.78
N TRP A 98 6.90 2.84 -15.18
CA TRP A 98 7.75 1.89 -15.87
C TRP A 98 6.96 0.67 -16.37
N ALA A 99 6.07 0.12 -15.54
CA ALA A 99 5.19 -0.99 -15.92
C ALA A 99 4.24 -0.61 -17.06
N ALA A 100 3.74 0.64 -17.09
CA ALA A 100 2.91 1.14 -18.18
C ALA A 100 3.66 1.14 -19.53
N LYS A 101 4.98 1.32 -19.51
CA LYS A 101 5.88 1.18 -20.67
C LYS A 101 6.35 -0.26 -20.89
N LYS A 102 5.72 -1.24 -20.24
CA LYS A 102 6.00 -2.68 -20.37
C LYS A 102 7.43 -3.04 -19.98
N PHE A 103 7.99 -2.36 -19.00
CA PHE A 103 9.19 -2.83 -18.31
C PHE A 103 8.80 -3.69 -17.11
N THR A 104 9.56 -4.75 -16.89
CA THR A 104 9.61 -5.47 -15.62
C THR A 104 10.45 -4.70 -14.61
N HIS A 105 10.31 -5.02 -13.31
CA HIS A 105 11.15 -4.42 -12.27
C HIS A 105 12.65 -4.69 -12.51
N GLN A 106 13.01 -5.84 -13.07
CA GLN A 106 14.39 -6.20 -13.41
C GLN A 106 14.95 -5.32 -14.53
N GLU A 107 14.21 -5.16 -15.62
CA GLU A 107 14.64 -4.30 -16.73
C GLU A 107 14.74 -2.84 -16.29
N ALA A 108 13.73 -2.34 -15.57
CA ALA A 108 13.72 -0.98 -15.05
C ALA A 108 14.91 -0.72 -14.12
N SER A 109 15.21 -1.67 -13.22
CA SER A 109 16.39 -1.59 -12.34
C SER A 109 17.70 -1.55 -13.13
N ALA A 110 17.82 -2.34 -14.20
CA ALA A 110 19.00 -2.34 -15.06
C ALA A 110 19.21 -0.99 -15.76
N TRP A 111 18.15 -0.39 -16.30
CA TRP A 111 18.22 0.95 -16.91
C TRP A 111 18.57 2.03 -15.89
N LYS A 112 17.90 2.02 -14.72
CA LYS A 112 18.18 2.98 -13.64
C LYS A 112 19.60 2.86 -13.11
N SER A 113 20.14 1.63 -13.03
CA SER A 113 21.54 1.39 -12.63
C SER A 113 22.56 1.90 -13.65
N ALA A 114 22.15 2.04 -14.91
CA ALA A 114 22.95 2.63 -15.99
C ALA A 114 22.68 4.14 -16.16
N ASP A 115 22.08 4.79 -15.14
CA ASP A 115 21.79 6.23 -15.09
C ASP A 115 20.80 6.72 -16.16
N PHE A 116 19.92 5.83 -16.63
CA PHE A 116 18.79 6.19 -17.49
C PHE A 116 17.51 6.39 -16.67
N ASP A 117 16.78 7.46 -16.99
CA ASP A 117 15.39 7.63 -16.60
C ASP A 117 14.45 6.83 -17.53
N LEU A 118 13.14 6.91 -17.28
CA LEU A 118 12.14 6.16 -18.05
C LEU A 118 12.15 6.54 -19.53
N ASP A 119 12.23 7.82 -19.85
CA ASP A 119 12.18 8.30 -21.24
C ASP A 119 13.45 7.88 -21.98
N GLY A 120 14.63 8.04 -21.37
CA GLY A 120 15.88 7.55 -21.90
C GLY A 120 15.88 6.04 -22.12
N ALA A 121 15.33 5.27 -21.17
CA ALA A 121 15.19 3.82 -21.31
C ALA A 121 14.27 3.42 -22.46
N VAL A 122 13.12 4.10 -22.62
CA VAL A 122 12.18 3.87 -23.73
C VAL A 122 12.85 4.18 -25.07
N ASP A 123 13.51 5.34 -25.19
CA ASP A 123 14.15 5.77 -26.43
C ASP A 123 15.26 4.82 -26.87
N ASN A 124 16.07 4.34 -25.92
CA ASN A 124 17.13 3.39 -26.23
C ASN A 124 16.59 1.99 -26.53
N ARG A 125 15.58 1.52 -25.78
CA ARG A 125 14.89 0.25 -26.09
C ARG A 125 14.26 0.27 -27.48
N ASN A 126 13.67 1.39 -27.91
CA ASN A 126 13.10 1.56 -29.26
C ASN A 126 14.15 1.49 -30.37
N LYS A 127 15.43 1.78 -30.06
CA LYS A 127 16.58 1.61 -30.96
C LYS A 127 17.16 0.19 -30.92
N GLY A 128 16.57 -0.72 -30.14
CA GLY A 128 17.06 -2.08 -29.94
C GLY A 128 18.25 -2.18 -28.97
N LEU A 129 18.48 -1.15 -28.14
CA LEU A 129 19.57 -1.12 -27.18
C LEU A 129 19.12 -1.64 -25.81
N THR A 130 20.08 -2.15 -25.05
CA THR A 130 19.94 -2.55 -23.65
C THR A 130 21.02 -1.86 -22.81
N PRO A 131 20.78 -1.62 -21.50
CA PRO A 131 21.77 -0.97 -20.65
C PRO A 131 22.92 -1.95 -20.38
N VAL A 132 24.15 -1.47 -20.46
CA VAL A 132 25.36 -2.25 -20.17
C VAL A 132 25.93 -1.76 -18.83
N LYS A 133 26.34 -2.70 -17.97
CA LYS A 133 27.06 -2.40 -16.73
C LYS A 133 28.53 -2.13 -17.00
#